data_AF-A0A6B1BCR1-F1
#
_entry.id   AF-A0A6B1BCR1-F1
#
_cell.length_a   1.000
_cell.length_b   1.000
_cell.length_c   1.000
_cell.angle_alpha   90.00
_cell.angle_beta   90.00
_cell.angle_gamma   90.00
#
_symmetry.space_group_name_H-M   'P 1'
#
loop_
_entity.id
_entity.type
_entity.pdbx_description
1 polymer ?
#
loop_
_entity_poly.entity_id
_entity_poly.type
_entity_poly.pdbx_seq_one_letter_code
_entity_poly.pdbx_strand_id
1 'polypeptide(L)'
;MEQCDIRVTAYKDGRTFDDCRKIARSILPKIKSQIDKDGHISWNDALAISEHDAVVYKLAMKYLKQEGYDIGNNTTPQIRHRLI
;
A
#
# COMPACT_ATOMS: atom_id res chain seq x y z
N MET A 1 -17.24 -15.87 20.75
CA MET A 1 -15.89 -15.53 20.27
C MET A 1 -15.72 -16.30 18.98
N GLU A 2 -15.94 -15.62 17.85
CA GLU A 2 -15.97 -16.26 16.54
C GLU A 2 -14.59 -16.85 16.23
N GLN A 3 -14.57 -18.13 15.92
CA GLN A 3 -13.37 -18.91 15.66
C GLN A 3 -12.72 -18.37 14.39
N CYS A 4 -11.54 -17.75 14.51
CA CYS A 4 -10.77 -17.29 13.37
C CYS A 4 -10.33 -18.50 12.53
N ASP A 5 -11.11 -18.84 11.50
CA ASP A 5 -10.72 -19.79 10.47
C ASP A 5 -9.51 -19.24 9.70
N ILE A 6 -8.34 -19.79 10.01
CA ILE A 6 -7.04 -19.47 9.38
C ILE A 6 -7.00 -19.67 7.86
N ARG A 7 -8.00 -20.33 7.28
CA ARG A 7 -8.10 -20.57 5.83
C ARG A 7 -9.05 -19.61 5.10
N VAL A 8 -9.95 -18.94 5.82
CA VAL A 8 -11.03 -18.12 5.24
C VAL A 8 -11.36 -16.94 6.16
N THR A 9 -10.35 -16.26 6.70
CA THR A 9 -10.61 -14.94 7.30
C THR A 9 -10.71 -13.95 6.15
N ALA A 10 -11.96 -13.65 5.76
CA ALA A 10 -12.26 -12.56 4.85
C ALA A 10 -11.59 -11.28 5.37
N TYR A 11 -10.75 -10.67 4.54
CA TYR A 11 -10.31 -9.30 4.71
C TYR A 11 -11.47 -8.35 4.41
N LYS A 12 -11.23 -7.04 4.45
CA LYS A 12 -12.27 -6.01 4.21
C LYS A 12 -13.17 -6.42 3.02
N ASP A 13 -14.49 -6.39 3.24
CA ASP A 13 -15.51 -6.77 2.26
C ASP A 13 -15.48 -8.25 1.77
N GLY A 14 -15.04 -9.22 2.58
CA GLY A 14 -15.09 -10.63 2.16
C GLY A 14 -13.88 -11.10 1.36
N ARG A 15 -12.89 -10.22 1.14
CA ARG A 15 -11.79 -10.43 0.18
C ARG A 15 -10.78 -11.46 0.68
N THR A 16 -10.14 -12.19 -0.24
CA THR A 16 -9.01 -13.07 0.12
C THR A 16 -7.70 -12.28 0.15
N PHE A 17 -6.66 -12.85 0.76
CA PHE A 17 -5.33 -12.24 0.71
C PHE A 17 -4.81 -12.09 -0.73
N ASP A 18 -5.19 -13.02 -1.61
CA ASP A 18 -4.80 -12.96 -3.02
C ASP A 18 -5.41 -11.75 -3.74
N ASP A 19 -6.67 -11.44 -3.44
CA ASP A 19 -7.34 -10.24 -3.94
C ASP A 19 -6.63 -8.98 -3.46
N CYS A 20 -6.30 -8.91 -2.16
CA CYS A 20 -5.53 -7.79 -1.61
C CYS A 20 -4.17 -7.61 -2.32
N ARG A 21 -3.48 -8.72 -2.68
CA ARG A 21 -2.23 -8.65 -3.46
C ARG A 21 -2.43 -8.11 -4.87
N LYS A 22 -3.49 -8.54 -5.56
CA LYS A 22 -3.83 -8.06 -6.92
C LYS A 22 -4.15 -6.57 -6.90
N ILE A 23 -4.97 -6.13 -5.95
CA ILE A 23 -5.34 -4.72 -5.79
C ILE A 23 -4.10 -3.88 -5.44
N ALA A 24 -3.29 -4.34 -4.48
CA ALA A 24 -2.08 -3.62 -4.10
C ALA A 24 -1.12 -3.42 -5.28
N ARG A 25 -1.02 -4.39 -6.20
CA ARG A 25 -0.22 -4.25 -7.42
C ARG A 25 -0.86 -3.30 -8.44
N SER A 26 -2.18 -3.33 -8.60
CA SER A 26 -2.88 -2.49 -9.57
C SER A 26 -2.85 -1.00 -9.22
N ILE A 27 -2.71 -0.64 -7.93
CA ILE A 27 -2.60 0.76 -7.51
C ILE A 27 -1.19 1.33 -7.58
N LEU A 28 -0.14 0.50 -7.73
CA LEU A 28 1.25 0.97 -7.79
C LEU A 28 1.50 1.99 -8.91
N PRO A 29 1.02 1.81 -10.16
CA PRO A 29 1.24 2.79 -11.22
C PRO A 29 0.70 4.18 -10.87
N LYS A 30 -0.45 4.23 -10.18
CA LYS A 30 -1.05 5.50 -9.73
C LYS A 30 -0.18 6.19 -8.67
N ILE A 31 0.33 5.42 -7.71
CA ILE A 31 1.22 5.95 -6.68
C ILE A 31 2.53 6.46 -7.29
N LYS A 32 3.14 5.67 -8.18
CA LYS A 32 4.38 6.05 -8.88
C LYS A 32 4.19 7.32 -9.70
N SER A 33 3.10 7.40 -10.48
CA SER A 33 2.80 8.60 -11.26
C SER A 33 2.65 9.86 -10.41
N GLN A 34 2.14 9.78 -9.18
CA GLN A 34 2.12 10.93 -8.27
C GLN A 34 3.52 11.29 -7.77
N ILE A 35 4.34 10.29 -7.44
CA ILE A 35 5.74 10.51 -7.04
C ILE A 35 6.54 11.15 -8.18
N ASP A 36 6.37 10.69 -9.42
CA ASP A 36 7.03 11.26 -10.61
C ASP A 36 6.62 12.73 -10.84
N LYS A 37 5.36 13.06 -10.57
CA LYS A 37 4.82 14.41 -10.77
C LYS A 37 5.18 15.39 -9.65
N ASP A 38 4.98 14.99 -8.41
CA ASP A 38 5.03 15.85 -7.23
C ASP A 38 6.32 15.62 -6.39
N GLY A 39 7.19 14.72 -6.86
CA GLY A 39 8.43 14.30 -6.19
C GLY A 39 8.21 13.36 -4.99
N HIS A 40 6.98 13.27 -4.50
CA HIS A 40 6.59 12.45 -3.36
C HIS A 40 5.07 12.25 -3.32
N ILE A 41 4.63 11.38 -2.41
CA ILE A 41 3.23 11.20 -2.04
C ILE A 41 3.14 11.02 -0.52
N SER A 42 2.15 11.63 0.14
CA SER A 42 1.96 11.45 1.58
C SER A 42 1.41 10.05 1.91
N TRP A 43 1.63 9.56 3.13
CA TRP A 43 1.02 8.32 3.60
C TRP A 43 -0.51 8.38 3.59
N ASN A 44 -1.09 9.56 3.88
CA ASN A 44 -2.54 9.76 3.83
C ASN A 44 -3.08 9.61 2.41
N ASP A 45 -2.41 10.18 1.41
CA ASP A 45 -2.82 10.05 0.01
C ASP A 45 -2.66 8.61 -0.48
N ALA A 46 -1.55 7.94 -0.12
CA ALA A 46 -1.35 6.53 -0.44
C ALA A 46 -2.41 5.62 0.24
N LEU A 47 -2.83 5.95 1.46
CA LEU A 47 -3.91 5.26 2.16
C LEU A 47 -5.27 5.51 1.50
N ALA A 48 -5.53 6.74 1.05
CA ALA A 48 -6.74 7.10 0.32
C ALA A 48 -6.81 6.37 -1.05
N ILE A 49 -5.69 6.27 -1.77
CA ILE A 49 -5.58 5.46 -3.01
C ILE A 49 -5.88 3.98 -2.73
N SER A 50 -5.55 3.49 -1.54
CA SER A 50 -5.83 2.13 -1.11
C SER A 50 -7.26 1.95 -0.57
N GLU A 51 -8.15 2.93 -0.75
CA GLU A 51 -9.53 2.94 -0.23
C GLU A 51 -9.60 2.69 1.29
N HIS A 52 -8.61 3.19 2.03
CA HIS A 52 -8.43 2.94 3.47
C HIS A 52 -8.36 1.45 3.85
N ASP A 53 -8.04 0.56 2.91
CA ASP A 53 -7.75 -0.84 3.20
C ASP A 53 -6.31 -0.98 3.69
N ALA A 54 -6.17 -1.27 4.99
CA ALA A 54 -4.87 -1.37 5.66
C ALA A 54 -3.99 -2.51 5.10
N VAL A 55 -4.57 -3.59 4.56
CA VAL A 55 -3.81 -4.71 3.99
C VAL A 55 -3.28 -4.33 2.62
N VAL A 56 -4.13 -3.76 1.77
CA VAL A 56 -3.74 -3.24 0.45
C VAL A 56 -2.66 -2.16 0.60
N TYR A 57 -2.86 -1.21 1.51
CA TYR A 57 -1.90 -0.15 1.81
C TYR A 57 -0.52 -0.71 2.21
N LYS A 58 -0.48 -1.61 3.19
CA LYS A 58 0.78 -2.23 3.65
C LYS A 58 1.48 -3.03 2.54
N LEU A 59 0.71 -3.73 1.70
CA LEU A 59 1.26 -4.46 0.55
C LEU A 59 1.84 -3.50 -0.50
N ALA A 60 1.15 -2.41 -0.81
CA ALA A 60 1.65 -1.39 -1.74
C ALA A 60 2.96 -0.76 -1.24
N MET A 61 3.03 -0.37 0.05
CA MET A 61 4.27 0.12 0.66
C MET A 61 5.40 -0.90 0.59
N LYS A 62 5.10 -2.19 0.84
CA LYS A 62 6.07 -3.28 0.74
C LYS A 62 6.63 -3.39 -0.68
N TYR A 63 5.77 -3.39 -1.69
CA TYR A 63 6.21 -3.49 -3.09
C TYR A 63 7.06 -2.28 -3.51
N LEU A 64 6.66 -1.06 -3.15
CA LEU A 64 7.46 0.15 -3.42
C LEU A 64 8.83 0.07 -2.75
N LYS A 65 8.90 -0.41 -1.49
CA LYS A 65 10.18 -0.64 -0.81
C LYS A 65 11.06 -1.67 -1.53
N GLN A 66 10.46 -2.74 -2.07
CA GLN A 66 11.18 -3.74 -2.86
C GLN A 66 11.69 -3.19 -4.20
N GLU A 67 10.99 -2.21 -4.78
CA GLU A 67 11.39 -1.49 -5.99
C GLU A 67 12.39 -0.35 -5.71
N GLY A 68 12.80 -0.16 -4.46
CA GLY A 68 13.85 0.79 -4.10
C GLY A 68 13.37 2.17 -3.67
N TYR A 69 12.06 2.42 -3.56
CA TYR A 69 11.54 3.70 -3.07
C TYR A 69 11.92 3.93 -1.59
N ASP A 70 12.06 5.21 -1.21
CA ASP A 70 12.04 5.63 0.19
C ASP A 70 10.58 5.73 0.64
N ILE A 71 10.18 4.90 1.62
CA ILE A 71 8.80 4.89 2.13
C ILE A 71 8.59 5.83 3.31
N GLY A 72 9.63 6.56 3.74
CA GLY A 72 9.56 7.47 4.87
C GLY A 72 9.46 6.75 6.22
N ASN A 73 9.12 7.53 7.25
CA ASN A 73 8.98 7.10 8.64
C ASN A 73 8.01 8.02 9.38
N ASN A 74 7.80 7.82 10.69
CA ASN A 74 6.85 8.64 11.46
C ASN A 74 7.21 10.14 11.52
N THR A 75 8.46 10.52 11.30
CA THR A 75 8.93 11.91 11.21
C THR A 75 8.79 12.48 9.80
N THR A 76 8.78 11.63 8.78
CA THR A 76 8.60 12.03 7.38
C THR A 76 7.68 11.03 6.67
N PRO A 77 6.36 11.12 6.87
CA PRO A 77 5.38 10.12 6.42
C PRO A 77 5.01 10.31 4.95
N GLN A 78 6.02 10.20 4.08
CA GLN A 78 5.88 10.33 2.64
C GLN A 78 6.73 9.29 1.91
N ILE A 79 6.29 8.92 0.71
CA ILE A 79 6.98 8.00 -0.18
C ILE A 79 7.59 8.83 -1.32
N ARG A 80 8.85 8.54 -1.69
CA ARG A 80 9.58 9.25 -2.75
C ARG A 80 10.63 8.35 -3.41
N HIS A 81 11.22 8.82 -4.51
CA HIS A 81 12.42 8.17 -5.04
C HIS A 81 13.53 8.17 -4.01
N ARG A 82 14.25 7.05 -3.90
CA ARG A 82 15.47 7.01 -3.11
C ARG A 82 16.56 7.76 -3.89
N LEU A 83 17.06 8.84 -3.28
CA LEU A 83 18.26 9.51 -3.78
C LEU A 83 19.43 8.53 -3.61
N ILE A 84 20.13 8.27 -4.70
CA ILE A 84 21.34 7.43 -4.76
C ILE A 84 22.54 8.31 -4.39
#